data_AF-A0A4U8TFG8-F1
#
_entry.id   AF-A0A4U8TFG8-F1
#
_cell.length_a   1.000
_cell.length_b   1.000
_cell.length_c   1.000
_cell.angle_alpha   90.00
_cell.angle_beta   90.00
_cell.angle_gamma   90.00
#
_symmetry.space_group_name_H-M   'P 1'
#
loop_
_entity.id
_entity.type
_entity.pdbx_description
1 polymer ?
#
loop_
_entity_poly.entity_id
_entity_poly.type
_entity_poly.pdbx_seq_one_letter_code
_entity_poly.pdbx_strand_id
1 'polypeptide(L)'
;MRICRYETTHYGEWNIFNKSSKNGIFMFDRNYMDYHADRFIDHSLMFYENSKLIALLPLNIKNSILYSHQGLTFGGFIVDYSMRQQKMIECFERLQEYMHDNGFSRLIYKSVPHIYHKVSAEEDLYALFRSGAVVSRVDCSATIYLKNPIRFSELRKRGVKKALKNELQIESSINFQAFVTLLNEVLQTRHNTQAVHSAEEL
;
A
#
# COMPACT_ATOMS: atom_id res chain seq x y z
N MET A 1 -9.64 -19.65 -13.84
CA MET A 1 -9.49 -18.66 -12.75
C MET A 1 -10.79 -17.88 -12.61
N ARG A 2 -11.26 -17.65 -11.37
CA ARG A 2 -12.49 -16.91 -11.07
C ARG A 2 -12.14 -15.61 -10.35
N ILE A 3 -12.71 -14.49 -10.78
CA ILE A 3 -12.60 -13.19 -10.11
C ILE A 3 -13.90 -12.93 -9.34
N CYS A 4 -13.78 -12.44 -8.11
CA CYS A 4 -14.91 -12.00 -7.29
C CYS A 4 -14.68 -10.59 -6.76
N ARG A 5 -15.76 -9.83 -6.63
CA ARG A 5 -15.77 -8.59 -5.83
C ARG A 5 -15.52 -8.96 -4.37
N TYR A 6 -14.69 -8.18 -3.68
CA TYR A 6 -14.68 -8.24 -2.22
C TYR A 6 -16.03 -7.78 -1.67
N GLU A 7 -16.47 -8.46 -0.62
CA GLU A 7 -17.65 -8.13 0.18
C GLU A 7 -17.28 -8.31 1.66
N THR A 8 -18.03 -7.70 2.57
CA THR A 8 -17.75 -7.75 4.02
C THR A 8 -17.70 -9.18 4.57
N THR A 9 -18.41 -10.13 3.95
CA THR A 9 -18.35 -11.57 4.27
C THR A 9 -16.97 -12.18 4.02
N HIS A 10 -16.17 -11.62 3.13
CA HIS A 10 -14.81 -12.06 2.80
C HIS A 10 -13.73 -11.44 3.72
N TYR A 11 -14.11 -10.55 4.65
CA TYR A 11 -13.18 -9.81 5.52
C TYR A 11 -12.11 -10.71 6.17
N GLY A 12 -12.53 -11.84 6.75
CA GLY A 12 -11.61 -12.77 7.41
C GLY A 12 -10.63 -13.42 6.43
N GLU A 13 -11.13 -13.90 5.28
CA GLU A 13 -10.31 -14.54 4.25
C GLU A 13 -9.28 -13.54 3.67
N TRP A 14 -9.72 -12.32 3.38
CA TRP A 14 -8.86 -11.25 2.88
C TRP A 14 -7.70 -10.96 3.84
N ASN A 15 -7.99 -10.72 5.12
CA ASN A 15 -6.96 -10.36 6.10
C ASN A 15 -6.00 -11.52 6.39
N ILE A 16 -6.51 -12.77 6.42
CA ILE A 16 -5.66 -13.96 6.56
C ILE A 16 -4.73 -14.10 5.35
N PHE A 17 -5.24 -13.91 4.13
CA PHE A 17 -4.44 -13.97 2.93
C PHE A 17 -3.38 -12.85 2.90
N ASN A 18 -3.77 -11.60 3.19
CA ASN A 18 -2.83 -10.48 3.26
C ASN A 18 -1.69 -10.78 4.26
N LYS A 19 -2.03 -11.24 5.46
CA LYS A 19 -1.03 -11.58 6.49
C LYS A 19 -0.08 -12.68 6.06
N SER A 20 -0.56 -13.70 5.35
CA SER A 20 0.23 -14.86 4.90
C SER A 20 0.93 -14.68 3.55
N SER A 21 0.55 -13.65 2.79
CA SER A 21 1.12 -13.32 1.48
C SER A 21 2.62 -12.98 1.54
N LYS A 22 3.30 -13.05 0.40
CA LYS A 22 4.74 -12.72 0.29
C LYS A 22 5.03 -11.23 0.14
N ASN A 23 4.05 -10.41 -0.23
CA ASN A 23 4.19 -8.97 -0.43
C ASN A 23 3.13 -8.11 0.26
N GLY A 24 2.26 -8.72 1.08
CA GLY A 24 1.26 -8.01 1.86
C GLY A 24 1.86 -7.16 2.98
N ILE A 25 1.27 -5.98 3.16
CA ILE A 25 1.60 -5.00 4.19
C ILE A 25 0.32 -4.59 4.94
N PHE A 26 0.48 -3.93 6.09
CA PHE A 26 -0.66 -3.53 6.92
C PHE A 26 -1.64 -2.60 6.18
N MET A 27 -1.17 -1.82 5.20
CA MET A 27 -2.01 -0.92 4.40
C MET A 27 -3.09 -1.65 3.60
N PHE A 28 -2.93 -2.95 3.36
CA PHE A 28 -3.91 -3.76 2.65
C PHE A 28 -4.84 -4.53 3.60
N ASP A 29 -4.70 -4.35 4.90
CA ASP A 29 -5.61 -4.92 5.88
C ASP A 29 -6.94 -4.16 5.86
N ARG A 30 -8.05 -4.89 5.94
CA ARG A 30 -9.39 -4.28 5.91
C ARG A 30 -9.66 -3.36 7.10
N ASN A 31 -9.04 -3.60 8.26
CA ASN A 31 -9.12 -2.65 9.37
C ASN A 31 -8.50 -1.29 9.02
N TYR A 32 -7.50 -1.27 8.14
CA TYR A 32 -6.85 -0.05 7.70
C TYR A 32 -7.55 0.58 6.49
N MET A 33 -7.91 -0.22 5.49
CA MET A 33 -8.55 0.26 4.28
C MET A 33 -9.97 0.79 4.54
N ASP A 34 -10.76 0.04 5.31
CA ASP A 34 -12.19 0.33 5.48
C ASP A 34 -12.42 1.56 6.39
N TYR A 35 -11.38 2.00 7.12
CA TYR A 35 -11.37 3.28 7.83
C TYR A 35 -11.61 4.49 6.93
N HIS A 36 -11.23 4.40 5.64
CA HIS A 36 -11.46 5.44 4.63
C HIS A 36 -12.53 5.07 3.60
N ALA A 37 -13.44 4.15 3.94
CA ALA A 37 -14.47 3.66 3.03
C ALA A 37 -15.45 4.75 2.56
N ASP A 38 -15.60 5.84 3.32
CA ASP A 38 -16.41 7.00 2.95
C ASP A 38 -15.80 7.81 1.77
N ARG A 39 -14.47 7.74 1.59
CA ARG A 39 -13.73 8.53 0.59
C ARG A 39 -13.53 7.80 -0.74
N PHE A 40 -13.60 6.47 -0.74
CA PHE A 40 -13.29 5.65 -1.90
C PHE A 40 -14.36 4.58 -2.11
N ILE A 41 -14.91 4.53 -3.33
CA ILE A 41 -15.82 3.46 -3.73
C ILE A 41 -14.99 2.20 -3.93
N ASP A 42 -15.00 1.29 -2.94
CA ASP A 42 -14.23 0.05 -3.00
C ASP A 42 -14.60 -0.73 -4.27
N HIS A 43 -13.56 -1.11 -4.99
CA HIS A 43 -13.67 -2.04 -6.11
C HIS A 43 -12.65 -3.17 -6.05
N SER A 44 -12.27 -3.57 -4.84
CA SER A 44 -11.31 -4.62 -4.60
C SER A 44 -11.74 -5.98 -5.15
N LEU A 45 -10.79 -6.73 -5.69
CA LEU A 45 -11.02 -8.02 -6.33
C LEU A 45 -10.24 -9.15 -5.63
N MET A 46 -10.83 -10.34 -5.66
CA MET A 46 -10.27 -11.59 -5.13
C MET A 46 -10.19 -12.63 -6.26
N PHE A 47 -9.04 -13.27 -6.40
CA PHE A 47 -8.74 -14.19 -7.49
C PHE A 47 -8.64 -15.62 -6.98
N TYR A 48 -9.47 -16.52 -7.51
CA TYR A 48 -9.54 -17.91 -7.09
C TYR A 48 -9.15 -18.87 -8.22
N GLU A 49 -8.44 -19.92 -7.85
CA GLU A 49 -8.14 -21.08 -8.69
C GLU A 49 -8.52 -22.35 -7.94
N ASN A 50 -9.37 -23.19 -8.54
CA ASN A 50 -9.90 -24.41 -7.92
C ASN A 50 -10.44 -24.16 -6.49
N SER A 51 -11.19 -23.06 -6.32
CA SER A 51 -11.72 -22.56 -5.03
C SER A 51 -10.70 -22.08 -4.01
N LYS A 52 -9.39 -22.14 -4.29
CA LYS A 52 -8.34 -21.55 -3.46
C LYS A 52 -8.11 -20.09 -3.86
N LEU A 53 -8.10 -19.19 -2.89
CA LEU A 53 -7.66 -17.80 -3.08
C LEU A 53 -6.16 -17.77 -3.41
N ILE A 54 -5.78 -17.13 -4.52
CA ILE A 54 -4.39 -17.06 -5.01
C ILE A 54 -3.84 -15.63 -5.10
N ALA A 55 -4.72 -14.63 -5.17
CA ALA A 55 -4.33 -13.23 -5.18
C ALA A 55 -5.47 -12.32 -4.70
N LEU A 56 -5.08 -11.18 -4.16
CA LEU A 56 -5.95 -10.03 -3.91
C LEU A 56 -5.50 -8.87 -4.79
N LEU A 57 -6.43 -8.01 -5.16
CA LEU A 57 -6.13 -6.74 -5.80
C LEU A 57 -6.98 -5.65 -5.13
N PRO A 58 -6.43 -4.91 -4.14
CA PRO A 58 -7.08 -3.76 -3.54
C PRO A 58 -7.33 -2.71 -4.61
N LEU A 59 -8.59 -2.29 -4.76
CA LEU A 59 -8.98 -1.35 -5.82
C LEU A 59 -10.05 -0.39 -5.33
N ASN A 60 -10.11 0.78 -5.94
CA ASN A 60 -11.27 1.67 -5.90
C ASN A 60 -11.60 2.17 -7.31
N ILE A 61 -12.85 2.59 -7.51
CA ILE A 61 -13.29 3.24 -8.76
C ILE A 61 -13.35 4.75 -8.59
N LYS A 62 -13.00 5.46 -9.67
CA LYS A 62 -13.39 6.85 -9.90
C LYS A 62 -13.52 7.10 -11.40
N ASN A 63 -14.65 7.65 -11.86
CA ASN A 63 -14.88 8.01 -13.27
C ASN A 63 -14.61 6.86 -14.27
N SER A 64 -15.11 5.66 -13.99
CA SER A 64 -14.90 4.45 -14.81
C SER A 64 -13.42 4.02 -14.97
N ILE A 65 -12.55 4.50 -14.08
CA ILE A 65 -11.15 4.10 -13.99
C ILE A 65 -10.96 3.31 -12.70
N LEU A 66 -10.28 2.16 -12.82
CA LEU A 66 -9.81 1.40 -11.67
C LEU A 66 -8.48 1.97 -11.19
N TYR A 67 -8.34 2.06 -9.88
CA TYR A 67 -7.09 2.43 -9.23
C TYR A 67 -6.73 1.33 -8.26
N SER A 68 -5.45 0.93 -8.21
CA SER A 68 -4.93 0.07 -7.13
C SER A 68 -4.79 0.86 -5.83
N HIS A 69 -5.95 1.30 -5.36
CA HIS A 69 -6.29 2.16 -4.24
C HIS A 69 -5.64 3.57 -4.22
N GLN A 70 -6.42 4.62 -4.44
CA GLN A 70 -5.94 6.01 -4.43
C GLN A 70 -5.54 6.49 -3.02
N GLY A 71 -6.18 5.98 -1.97
CA GLY A 71 -5.89 6.34 -0.58
C GLY A 71 -4.69 5.65 0.06
N LEU A 72 -4.07 4.67 -0.61
CA LEU A 72 -2.90 3.97 -0.06
C LEU A 72 -1.62 4.48 -0.71
N THR A 73 -0.50 4.48 0.03
CA THR A 73 0.81 4.79 -0.55
C THR A 73 1.19 3.78 -1.63
N PHE A 74 0.94 2.50 -1.38
CA PHE A 74 1.21 1.39 -2.30
C PHE A 74 -0.08 0.70 -2.72
N GLY A 75 -0.03 -0.11 -3.78
CA GLY A 75 -1.17 -0.87 -4.27
C GLY A 75 -0.71 -2.18 -4.90
N GLY A 76 -1.46 -2.60 -5.91
CA GLY A 76 -1.11 -3.72 -6.75
C GLY A 76 -1.53 -5.07 -6.19
N PHE A 77 -1.13 -6.13 -6.88
CA PHE A 77 -1.47 -7.50 -6.51
C PHE A 77 -0.80 -7.91 -5.20
N ILE A 78 -1.57 -8.55 -4.34
CA ILE A 78 -1.08 -9.25 -3.15
C ILE A 78 -1.17 -10.73 -3.43
N VAL A 79 -0.09 -11.48 -3.23
CA VAL A 79 0.01 -12.85 -3.70
C VAL A 79 0.69 -13.77 -2.69
N ASP A 80 0.39 -15.08 -2.75
CA ASP A 80 1.03 -16.06 -1.90
C ASP A 80 2.41 -16.50 -2.43
N TYR A 81 3.09 -17.37 -1.68
CA TYR A 81 4.42 -17.90 -2.03
C TYR A 81 4.40 -18.86 -3.23
N SER A 82 3.22 -19.34 -3.64
CA SER A 82 3.05 -20.24 -4.79
C SER A 82 2.88 -19.48 -6.10
N MET A 83 2.63 -18.17 -6.06
CA MET A 83 2.52 -17.34 -7.26
C MET A 83 3.79 -17.44 -8.11
N ARG A 84 3.59 -17.61 -9.42
CA ARG A 84 4.63 -17.69 -10.46
C ARG A 84 4.27 -16.78 -11.61
N GLN A 85 5.26 -16.48 -12.45
CA GLN A 85 5.11 -15.53 -13.54
C GLN A 85 3.94 -15.86 -14.49
N GLN A 86 3.80 -17.13 -14.90
CA GLN A 86 2.72 -17.57 -15.78
C GLN A 86 1.35 -17.32 -15.14
N LYS A 87 1.19 -17.68 -13.86
CA LYS A 87 -0.06 -17.48 -13.13
C LYS A 87 -0.41 -16.01 -12.97
N MET A 88 0.60 -15.16 -12.75
CA MET A 88 0.39 -13.71 -12.70
C MET A 88 -0.07 -13.15 -14.06
N ILE A 89 0.50 -13.64 -15.17
CA ILE A 89 0.02 -13.25 -16.51
C ILE A 89 -1.45 -13.63 -16.69
N GLU A 90 -1.84 -14.85 -16.30
CA GLU A 90 -3.25 -15.28 -16.32
C GLU A 90 -4.15 -14.38 -15.44
N CYS A 91 -3.67 -13.92 -14.27
CA CYS A 91 -4.40 -12.96 -13.45
C CYS A 91 -4.63 -11.63 -14.18
N PHE A 92 -3.62 -11.11 -14.89
CA PHE A 92 -3.74 -9.89 -15.67
C PHE A 92 -4.66 -10.06 -16.89
N GLU A 93 -4.58 -11.17 -17.62
CA GLU A 93 -5.49 -11.50 -18.73
C GLU A 93 -6.93 -11.52 -18.23
N ARG A 94 -7.19 -12.20 -17.09
CA ARG A 94 -8.52 -12.26 -16.49
C ARG A 94 -9.00 -10.91 -15.97
N LEU A 95 -8.09 -10.08 -15.47
CA LEU A 95 -8.39 -8.70 -15.07
C LEU A 95 -8.76 -7.82 -16.28
N GLN A 96 -8.11 -8.00 -17.43
CA GLN A 96 -8.43 -7.27 -18.66
C GLN A 96 -9.82 -7.65 -19.19
N GLU A 97 -10.17 -8.95 -19.18
CA GLU A 97 -11.52 -9.44 -19.48
C GLU A 97 -12.55 -8.80 -18.54
N TYR A 98 -12.30 -8.87 -17.23
CA TYR A 98 -13.15 -8.25 -16.22
C TYR A 98 -13.37 -6.75 -16.44
N MET A 99 -12.29 -6.03 -16.78
CA MET A 99 -12.36 -4.61 -17.09
C MET A 99 -13.22 -4.31 -18.31
N HIS A 100 -13.06 -5.09 -19.38
CA HIS A 100 -13.85 -4.97 -20.59
C HIS A 100 -15.34 -5.18 -20.30
N ASP A 101 -15.69 -6.28 -19.63
CA ASP A 101 -17.07 -6.66 -19.34
C ASP A 101 -17.80 -5.65 -18.44
N ASN A 102 -17.06 -4.94 -17.58
CA ASN A 102 -17.59 -3.93 -16.66
C ASN A 102 -17.40 -2.49 -17.14
N GLY A 103 -16.92 -2.27 -18.37
CA GLY A 103 -16.78 -0.94 -18.97
C GLY A 103 -15.69 -0.06 -18.34
N PHE A 104 -14.67 -0.65 -17.71
CA PHE A 104 -13.52 0.08 -17.18
C PHE A 104 -12.49 0.35 -18.29
N SER A 105 -12.21 1.61 -18.56
CA SER A 105 -11.32 2.00 -19.66
C SER A 105 -9.83 1.93 -19.30
N ARG A 106 -9.50 1.97 -18.01
CA ARG A 106 -8.11 2.08 -17.55
C ARG A 106 -7.92 1.54 -16.13
N LEU A 107 -6.73 1.01 -15.88
CA LEU A 107 -6.19 0.69 -14.56
C LEU A 107 -4.99 1.59 -14.26
N ILE A 108 -5.03 2.27 -13.12
CA ILE A 108 -3.88 2.97 -12.53
C ILE A 108 -3.28 2.08 -11.45
N TYR A 109 -2.14 1.48 -11.76
CA TYR A 109 -1.48 0.49 -10.92
C TYR A 109 -0.27 1.09 -10.19
N LYS A 110 -0.12 0.76 -8.90
CA LYS A 110 1.00 1.15 -8.04
C LYS A 110 1.62 -0.11 -7.46
N SER A 111 2.81 -0.51 -7.90
CA SER A 111 3.49 -1.67 -7.34
C SER A 111 3.98 -1.40 -5.91
N VAL A 112 4.07 -2.45 -5.10
CA VAL A 112 4.75 -2.40 -3.80
C VAL A 112 6.27 -2.37 -4.05
N PRO A 113 7.03 -1.47 -3.41
CA PRO A 113 8.49 -1.49 -3.51
C PRO A 113 9.09 -2.78 -2.96
N HIS A 114 10.14 -3.29 -3.64
CA HIS A 114 10.78 -4.57 -3.30
C HIS A 114 11.17 -4.70 -1.82
N ILE A 115 11.53 -3.60 -1.17
CA ILE A 115 12.03 -3.61 0.22
C ILE A 115 10.96 -3.99 1.23
N TYR A 116 9.68 -3.84 0.88
CA TYR A 116 8.55 -4.26 1.71
C TYR A 116 8.12 -5.69 1.45
N HIS A 117 8.67 -6.35 0.43
CA HIS A 117 8.39 -7.75 0.18
C HIS A 117 9.10 -8.64 1.21
N LYS A 118 8.45 -9.72 1.63
CA LYS A 118 9.05 -10.74 2.51
C LYS A 118 10.07 -11.59 1.75
N VAL A 119 9.83 -11.80 0.46
CA VAL A 119 10.69 -12.45 -0.55
C VAL A 119 10.41 -11.81 -1.91
N SER A 120 11.22 -12.07 -2.95
CA SER A 120 10.96 -11.56 -4.30
C SER A 120 9.52 -11.84 -4.77
N ALA A 121 8.83 -10.77 -5.16
CA ALA A 121 7.38 -10.77 -5.43
C ALA A 121 7.00 -9.72 -6.48
N GLU A 122 7.77 -9.67 -7.56
CA GLU A 122 7.65 -8.65 -8.64
C GLU A 122 7.12 -9.28 -9.94
N GLU A 123 6.40 -10.41 -9.86
CA GLU A 123 5.79 -11.04 -11.03
C GLU A 123 4.83 -10.10 -11.78
N ASP A 124 4.24 -9.14 -11.05
CA ASP A 124 3.35 -8.13 -11.59
C ASP A 124 4.07 -7.18 -12.55
N LEU A 125 5.34 -6.85 -12.33
CA LEU A 125 6.09 -5.93 -13.18
C LEU A 125 6.23 -6.47 -14.61
N TYR A 126 6.55 -7.76 -14.76
CA TYR A 126 6.62 -8.37 -16.09
C TYR A 126 5.24 -8.53 -16.72
N ALA A 127 4.21 -8.85 -15.93
CA ALA A 127 2.85 -8.93 -16.45
C ALA A 127 2.34 -7.57 -16.94
N LEU A 128 2.60 -6.48 -16.20
CA LEU A 128 2.33 -5.11 -16.63
C LEU A 128 3.02 -4.77 -17.95
N PHE A 129 4.31 -5.10 -18.08
CA PHE A 129 5.05 -4.94 -19.33
C PHE A 129 4.39 -5.69 -20.49
N ARG A 130 3.99 -6.95 -20.27
CA ARG A 130 3.30 -7.77 -21.28
C ARG A 130 1.91 -7.27 -21.64
N SER A 131 1.21 -6.63 -20.71
CA SER A 131 -0.08 -5.97 -20.93
C SER A 131 0.04 -4.59 -21.60
N GLY A 132 1.25 -4.14 -21.97
CA GLY A 132 1.46 -2.84 -22.60
C GLY A 132 1.29 -1.66 -21.64
N ALA A 133 1.43 -1.87 -20.33
CA ALA A 133 1.36 -0.80 -19.35
C ALA A 133 2.50 0.21 -19.56
N VAL A 134 2.20 1.49 -19.36
CA VAL A 134 3.18 2.58 -19.45
C VAL A 134 3.44 3.17 -18.06
N VAL A 135 4.70 3.47 -17.78
CA VAL A 135 5.08 4.18 -16.55
C VAL A 135 4.60 5.62 -16.66
N SER A 136 3.72 6.02 -15.74
CA SER A 136 3.18 7.40 -15.70
C SER A 136 3.77 8.24 -14.57
N ARG A 137 4.34 7.58 -13.55
CA ARG A 137 4.89 8.21 -12.35
C ARG A 137 5.95 7.31 -11.74
N VAL A 138 7.00 7.91 -11.19
CA VAL A 138 8.01 7.25 -10.36
C VAL A 138 8.22 8.12 -9.14
N ASP A 139 8.05 7.54 -7.95
CA ASP A 139 8.23 8.23 -6.67
C ASP A 139 9.51 7.78 -5.98
N CYS A 140 10.12 8.67 -5.20
CA CYS A 140 11.27 8.35 -4.37
C CYS A 140 10.79 7.89 -2.99
N SER A 141 11.42 6.84 -2.45
CA SER A 141 11.29 6.44 -1.05
C SER A 141 12.67 6.28 -0.42
N ALA A 142 12.75 6.54 0.89
CA ALA A 142 13.97 6.35 1.67
C ALA A 142 13.68 5.35 2.79
N THR A 143 14.43 4.26 2.80
CA THR A 143 14.20 3.13 3.71
C THR A 143 15.53 2.60 4.25
N ILE A 144 15.54 2.14 5.50
CA ILE A 144 16.72 1.53 6.13
C ILE A 144 16.40 0.06 6.39
N TYR A 145 17.20 -0.84 5.81
CA TYR A 145 17.08 -2.26 6.09
C TYR A 145 17.72 -2.59 7.44
N LEU A 146 16.90 -2.67 8.49
CA LEU A 146 17.39 -2.81 9.87
C LEU A 146 18.15 -4.11 10.16
N LYS A 147 18.00 -5.16 9.33
CA LYS A 147 18.82 -6.38 9.42
C LYS A 147 20.25 -6.18 8.93
N ASN A 148 20.50 -5.14 8.12
CA ASN A 148 21.84 -4.70 7.71
C ASN A 148 21.91 -3.16 7.69
N PRO A 149 21.94 -2.51 8.87
CA PRO A 149 21.78 -1.07 8.96
C PRO A 149 23.03 -0.32 8.52
N ILE A 150 22.83 0.83 7.89
CA ILE A 150 23.91 1.75 7.53
C ILE A 150 24.40 2.45 8.80
N ARG A 151 25.73 2.61 8.94
CA ARG A 151 26.32 3.35 10.07
C ARG A 151 25.92 4.82 10.02
N PHE A 152 25.63 5.40 11.18
CA PHE A 152 25.41 6.84 11.29
C PHE A 152 26.66 7.62 10.89
N SER A 153 26.44 8.70 10.14
CA SER A 153 27.49 9.68 9.86
C SER A 153 27.91 10.40 11.15
N GLU A 154 29.13 10.96 11.15
CA GLU A 154 29.65 11.73 12.29
C GLU A 154 28.74 12.91 12.66
N LEU A 155 28.13 13.57 11.67
CA LEU A 155 27.18 14.65 11.91
C LEU A 155 25.95 14.17 12.70
N ARG A 156 25.39 13.00 12.34
CA ARG A 156 24.25 12.42 13.07
C ARG A 156 24.64 12.01 14.49
N LYS A 157 25.83 11.42 14.68
CA LYS A 157 26.35 11.09 16.02
C LYS A 157 26.52 12.33 16.90
N ARG A 158 27.00 13.46 16.34
CA ARG A 158 27.10 14.73 17.07
C ARG A 158 25.72 15.24 17.52
N GLY A 159 24.71 15.11 16.67
CA GLY A 159 23.32 15.46 17.02
C GLY A 159 22.80 14.68 18.21
N VAL A 160 23.01 13.36 18.24
CA VAL A 160 22.63 12.50 19.37
C VAL A 160 23.36 12.91 20.65
N LYS A 161 24.68 13.14 20.59
CA LYS A 161 25.46 13.62 21.75
C LYS A 161 24.96 14.97 22.27
N LYS A 162 24.56 15.88 21.38
CA LYS A 162 23.98 17.17 21.77
C LYS A 162 22.64 16.96 22.50
N ALA A 163 21.75 16.12 21.98
CA ALA A 163 20.47 15.82 22.64
C ALA A 163 20.68 15.27 24.06
N LEU A 164 21.58 14.30 24.22
CA LEU A 164 21.93 13.72 25.53
C LEU A 164 22.53 14.77 26.49
N LYS A 165 23.43 15.64 26.01
CA LYS A 165 24.01 16.72 26.81
C LYS A 165 22.96 17.73 27.31
N ASN A 166 21.88 17.92 26.57
CA ASN A 166 20.79 18.82 26.95
C ASN A 166 19.64 18.08 27.66
N GLU A 167 19.88 16.84 28.12
CA GLU A 167 18.92 16.06 28.91
C GLU A 167 17.55 15.90 28.21
N LEU A 168 17.55 15.83 26.88
CA LEU A 168 16.33 15.63 26.11
C LEU A 168 15.68 14.30 26.49
N GLN A 169 14.41 14.34 26.91
CA GLN A 169 13.61 13.17 27.22
C GLN A 169 12.76 12.74 26.02
N ILE A 170 12.57 11.43 25.87
CA ILE A 170 11.71 10.82 24.85
C ILE A 170 10.68 9.98 25.60
N GLU A 171 9.41 10.26 25.36
CA GLU A 171 8.29 9.55 25.97
C GLU A 171 7.24 9.19 24.91
N SER A 172 6.50 8.11 25.17
CA SER A 172 5.31 7.79 24.39
C SER A 172 4.15 8.66 24.88
N SER A 173 3.39 9.23 23.95
CA SER A 173 2.24 10.07 24.26
C SER A 173 1.08 9.77 23.33
N ILE A 174 -0.13 9.93 23.84
CA ILE A 174 -1.40 9.87 23.09
C ILE A 174 -2.03 11.26 22.96
N ASN A 175 -1.27 12.33 23.27
CA ASN A 175 -1.75 13.70 23.13
C ASN A 175 -1.71 14.13 21.66
N PHE A 176 -2.61 13.55 20.87
CA PHE A 176 -2.71 13.81 19.44
C PHE A 176 -3.08 15.26 19.15
N GLN A 177 -3.83 15.92 20.05
CA GLN A 177 -4.16 17.34 19.91
C GLN A 177 -2.90 18.22 19.89
N ALA A 178 -1.99 18.00 20.83
CA ALA A 178 -0.71 18.73 20.87
C ALA A 178 0.15 18.42 19.63
N PHE A 179 0.19 17.16 19.21
CA PHE A 179 0.91 16.75 18.00
C PHE A 179 0.37 17.44 16.74
N VAL A 180 -0.95 17.42 16.51
CA VAL A 180 -1.59 18.03 15.34
C VAL A 180 -1.42 19.55 15.34
N THR A 181 -1.47 20.18 16.50
CA THR A 181 -1.22 21.62 16.65
C THR A 181 0.19 21.97 16.17
N LEU A 182 1.21 21.27 16.69
CA LEU A 182 2.60 21.45 16.29
C LEU A 182 2.82 21.13 14.80
N LEU A 183 2.22 20.04 14.32
CA LEU A 183 2.32 19.64 12.92
C LEU A 183 1.78 20.74 11.99
N ASN A 184 0.61 21.29 12.28
CA ASN A 184 0.01 22.36 11.49
C ASN A 184 0.82 23.65 11.54
N GLU A 185 1.39 24.01 12.70
CA GLU A 185 2.30 25.16 12.80
C GLU A 185 3.50 25.01 11.84
N VAL A 186 4.13 23.82 11.81
CA VAL A 186 5.26 23.54 10.93
C VAL A 186 4.85 23.51 9.46
N LEU A 187 3.75 22.83 9.13
CA LEU A 187 3.25 22.72 7.75
C LEU A 187 2.85 24.08 7.18
N GLN A 188 2.16 24.91 7.97
CA GLN A 188 1.78 26.25 7.56
C GLN A 188 3.01 27.13 7.31
N THR A 189 3.99 27.11 8.23
CA THR A 189 5.19 27.94 8.16
C THR A 189 6.10 27.55 6.98
N ARG A 190 6.25 26.26 6.70
CA ARG A 190 7.23 25.76 5.70
C ARG A 190 6.63 25.45 4.34
N HIS A 191 5.35 25.13 4.28
CA HIS A 191 4.72 24.55 3.11
C HIS A 191 3.35 25.16 2.78
N ASN A 192 2.85 26.12 3.59
CA ASN A 192 1.53 26.75 3.42
C ASN A 192 0.40 25.72 3.23
N THR A 193 0.43 24.66 4.05
CA THR A 193 -0.54 23.55 4.01
C THR A 193 -0.91 23.11 5.42
N GLN A 194 -1.87 22.19 5.53
CA GLN A 194 -2.35 21.62 6.79
C GLN A 194 -2.27 20.09 6.79
N ALA A 195 -2.39 19.51 7.97
CA ALA A 195 -2.44 18.08 8.19
C ALA A 195 -3.68 17.48 7.50
N VAL A 196 -3.49 16.30 6.90
CA VAL A 196 -4.57 15.55 6.22
C VAL A 196 -5.42 14.73 7.19
N HIS A 197 -4.94 14.52 8.42
CA HIS A 197 -5.64 13.85 9.50
C HIS A 197 -5.78 14.80 10.70
N SER A 198 -6.93 14.73 11.35
CA SER A 198 -7.25 15.38 12.62
C SER A 198 -6.73 14.57 13.81
N ALA A 199 -6.82 15.15 15.02
CA ALA A 199 -6.38 14.47 16.24
C ALA A 199 -7.30 13.31 16.60
N GLU A 200 -8.58 13.39 16.23
CA GLU A 200 -9.60 12.36 16.41
C GLU A 200 -9.42 11.18 15.45
N GLU A 201 -8.71 11.39 14.34
CA GLU A 201 -8.41 10.36 13.35
C GLU A 201 -7.13 9.55 13.67
N LEU A 202 -6.33 9.97 14.67
CA LEU A 202 -5.09 9.33 15.10
C LEU A 202 -5.27 8.50 16.37
#